data_AF-A0A9E8SH33-F1
#
_entry.id   AF-A0A9E8SH33-F1
#
_cell.length_a   1.000
_cell.length_b   1.000
_cell.length_c   1.000
_cell.angle_alpha   90.00
_cell.angle_beta   90.00
_cell.angle_gamma   90.00
#
_symmetry.space_group_name_H-M   'P 1'
#
loop_
_entity.id
_entity.type
_entity.pdbx_description
1 polymer ?
#
loop_
_entity_poly.entity_id
_entity_poly.type
_entity_poly.pdbx_seq_one_letter_code
_entity_poly.pdbx_strand_id
1 'polypeptide(L)'
;MRKDSVLGPFFNGKIHDWEAHLQHLTTFWESSLFMSGKLEKKYLGNPLEVHVTVDKENNHSITELHFGIWLNYWIQTIDVLFMGDVADNAKRRARKMGTFMYLKIFEARAKNK
;
A
#
# COMPACT_ATOMS: atom_id res chain seq x y z
N MET A 1 4.99 9.34 -5.99
CA MET A 1 5.49 8.46 -4.91
C MET A 1 7.02 8.35 -4.86
N ARG A 2 7.73 7.73 -5.83
CA ARG A 2 9.22 7.61 -5.78
C ARG A 2 9.96 8.96 -5.62
N LYS A 3 9.44 9.99 -6.30
CA LYS A 3 9.95 11.37 -6.28
C LYS A 3 9.29 12.25 -5.21
N ASP A 4 8.32 11.72 -4.47
CA ASP A 4 7.65 12.48 -3.41
C ASP A 4 8.60 12.64 -2.22
N SER A 5 8.74 13.84 -1.68
CA SER A 5 9.70 14.13 -0.60
C SER A 5 9.33 13.48 0.73
N VAL A 6 8.04 13.16 0.95
CA VAL A 6 7.54 12.57 2.20
C VAL A 6 7.51 11.06 2.11
N LEU A 7 6.99 10.51 1.02
CA LEU A 7 6.92 9.06 0.82
C LEU A 7 8.22 8.46 0.31
N GLY A 8 8.91 9.17 -0.58
CA GLY A 8 10.11 8.69 -1.27
C GLY A 8 11.13 8.01 -0.34
N PRO A 9 11.50 8.61 0.81
CA PRO A 9 12.46 7.99 1.74
C PRO A 9 12.08 6.56 2.18
N PHE A 10 10.81 6.30 2.50
CA PHE A 10 10.36 4.96 2.95
C PHE A 10 10.44 3.91 1.84
N PHE A 11 10.15 4.31 0.60
CA PHE A 11 10.17 3.39 -0.53
C PHE A 11 11.58 3.20 -1.09
N ASN A 12 12.33 4.29 -1.29
CA ASN A 12 13.67 4.26 -1.87
C ASN A 12 14.68 3.52 -0.97
N GLY A 13 14.48 3.54 0.35
CA GLY A 13 15.31 2.79 1.29
C GLY A 13 15.06 1.27 1.28
N LYS A 14 13.93 0.79 0.74
CA LYS A 14 13.57 -0.63 0.71
C LYS A 14 13.44 -1.26 -0.66
N ILE A 15 13.10 -0.49 -1.67
CA ILE A 15 12.88 -0.99 -3.02
C ILE A 15 14.11 -0.67 -3.85
N HIS A 16 14.91 -1.71 -4.08
CA HIS A 16 16.05 -1.65 -4.99
C HIS A 16 15.65 -2.06 -6.41
N ASP A 17 14.83 -3.09 -6.54
CA ASP A 17 14.22 -3.52 -7.79
C ASP A 17 12.77 -3.04 -7.89
N TRP A 18 12.57 -1.96 -8.66
CA TRP A 18 11.26 -1.35 -8.85
C TRP A 18 10.35 -2.16 -9.76
N GLU A 19 10.90 -2.89 -10.72
CA GLU A 19 10.11 -3.67 -11.66
C GLU A 19 9.48 -4.87 -10.94
N ALA A 20 10.29 -5.61 -10.18
CA ALA A 20 9.80 -6.71 -9.36
C ALA A 20 8.77 -6.25 -8.32
N HIS A 21 8.99 -5.09 -7.69
CA HIS A 21 8.04 -4.52 -6.74
C HIS A 21 6.70 -4.18 -7.39
N LEU A 22 6.71 -3.57 -8.58
CA LEU A 22 5.49 -3.25 -9.31
C LEU A 22 4.73 -4.51 -9.72
N GLN A 23 5.42 -5.56 -10.19
CA GLN A 23 4.78 -6.85 -10.50
C GLN A 23 4.11 -7.48 -9.26
N HIS A 24 4.78 -7.41 -8.10
CA HIS A 24 4.23 -7.90 -6.84
C HIS A 24 2.98 -7.10 -6.40
N LEU A 25 3.03 -5.77 -6.53
CA LEU A 25 1.92 -4.87 -6.21
C LEU A 25 0.73 -5.06 -7.17
N THR A 26 0.99 -5.31 -8.45
CA THR A 26 -0.04 -5.67 -9.44
C THR A 26 -0.74 -6.96 -9.02
N THR A 27 0.02 -8.02 -8.70
CA THR A 27 -0.55 -9.31 -8.25
C THR A 27 -1.40 -9.13 -6.99
N PHE A 28 -0.97 -8.26 -6.06
CA PHE A 28 -1.72 -7.91 -4.86
C PHE A 28 -3.08 -7.28 -5.21
N TRP A 29 -3.10 -6.27 -6.08
CA TRP A 29 -4.35 -5.58 -6.43
C TRP A 29 -5.27 -6.43 -7.29
N GLU A 30 -4.74 -7.24 -8.19
CA GLU A 30 -5.52 -8.21 -8.94
C GLU A 30 -6.22 -9.21 -7.99
N SER A 31 -5.46 -9.75 -7.04
CA SER A 31 -5.99 -10.63 -5.99
C SER A 31 -7.06 -9.94 -5.13
N SER A 32 -6.87 -8.66 -4.80
CA SER A 32 -7.80 -7.91 -3.95
C SER A 32 -9.09 -7.51 -4.68
N LEU A 33 -8.99 -7.12 -5.96
CA LEU A 33 -10.10 -6.57 -6.74
C LEU A 33 -10.91 -7.65 -7.44
N PHE A 34 -10.26 -8.70 -7.93
CA PHE A 34 -10.87 -9.70 -8.80
C PHE A 34 -10.95 -11.09 -8.15
N MET A 35 -11.21 -11.14 -6.84
CA MET A 35 -11.28 -12.39 -6.03
C MET A 35 -12.20 -13.49 -6.61
N SER A 36 -13.16 -13.15 -7.48
CA SER A 36 -14.09 -14.09 -8.13
C SER A 36 -13.58 -14.71 -9.43
N GLY A 37 -12.43 -14.24 -9.96
CA GLY A 37 -11.83 -14.76 -11.19
C GLY A 37 -10.83 -15.89 -10.94
N LYS A 38 -10.61 -16.75 -11.95
CA LYS A 38 -9.43 -17.63 -11.97
C LYS A 38 -8.20 -16.74 -12.23
N LEU A 39 -7.53 -16.34 -11.17
CA LEU A 39 -6.25 -15.64 -11.27
C LEU A 39 -5.12 -16.65 -11.52
N GLU A 40 -4.24 -16.38 -12.49
CA GLU A 40 -3.08 -17.21 -12.77
C GLU A 40 -2.11 -17.25 -11.57
N LYS A 41 -2.00 -16.13 -10.85
CA LYS A 41 -1.17 -15.99 -9.65
C LYS A 41 -1.98 -15.32 -8.55
N LYS A 42 -1.85 -15.82 -7.32
CA LYS A 42 -2.43 -15.22 -6.12
C LYS A 42 -1.34 -14.59 -5.28
N TYR A 43 -1.66 -13.49 -4.63
CA TYR A 43 -0.80 -12.87 -3.64
C TYR A 43 -0.68 -13.75 -2.39
N LEU A 44 0.56 -14.06 -1.96
CA LEU A 44 0.86 -14.94 -0.82
C LEU A 44 1.66 -14.25 0.31
N GLY A 45 1.64 -12.91 0.38
CA GLY A 45 2.39 -12.15 1.38
C GLY A 45 1.56 -11.71 2.59
N ASN A 46 2.24 -11.12 3.56
CA ASN A 46 1.64 -10.42 4.69
C ASN A 46 1.98 -8.92 4.61
N PRO A 47 1.13 -8.08 3.99
CA PRO A 47 1.46 -6.68 3.79
C PRO A 47 1.64 -5.95 5.13
N LEU A 48 0.87 -6.31 6.16
CA LEU A 48 0.95 -5.64 7.46
C LEU A 48 2.33 -5.82 8.10
N GLU A 49 2.88 -7.04 8.09
CA GLU A 49 4.20 -7.33 8.65
C GLU A 49 5.31 -6.50 7.98
N VAL A 50 5.24 -6.37 6.66
CA VAL A 50 6.18 -5.53 5.89
C VAL A 50 6.07 -4.07 6.32
N HIS A 51 4.85 -3.52 6.45
CA HIS A 51 4.67 -2.13 6.84
C HIS A 51 5.07 -1.84 8.29
N VAL A 52 4.85 -2.78 9.22
CA VAL A 52 5.36 -2.69 10.60
C VAL A 52 6.89 -2.69 10.62
N THR A 53 7.52 -3.52 9.80
CA THR A 53 8.98 -3.58 9.68
C THR A 53 9.55 -2.27 9.15
N VAL A 54 8.98 -1.74 8.05
CA VAL A 54 9.36 -0.45 7.48
C VAL A 54 9.20 0.67 8.51
N ASP A 55 8.11 0.67 9.27
CA ASP A 55 7.91 1.66 10.34
C ASP A 55 9.01 1.60 11.41
N LYS A 56 9.35 0.39 11.87
CA LYS A 56 10.40 0.17 12.87
C LYS A 56 11.77 0.65 12.38
N GLU A 57 12.12 0.32 11.14
CA GLU A 57 13.39 0.73 10.53
C GLU A 57 13.48 2.24 10.27
N ASN A 58 12.33 2.92 10.23
CA ASN A 58 12.24 4.37 10.08
C ASN A 58 11.86 5.05 11.41
N ASN A 59 12.31 4.51 12.55
CA ASN A 59 12.13 5.10 13.88
C ASN A 59 10.66 5.44 14.23
N HIS A 60 9.72 4.60 13.81
CA HIS A 60 8.29 4.78 14.06
C HIS A 60 7.70 6.09 13.51
N SER A 61 8.26 6.58 12.40
CA SER A 61 7.87 7.86 11.79
C SER A 61 6.70 7.78 10.82
N ILE A 62 6.14 6.60 10.53
CA ILE A 62 4.93 6.51 9.69
C ILE A 62 3.74 7.13 10.43
N THR A 63 3.00 7.98 9.74
CA THR A 63 1.81 8.68 10.27
C THR A 63 0.67 8.65 9.27
N GLU A 64 -0.52 9.09 9.68
CA GLU A 64 -1.68 9.24 8.79
C GLU A 64 -1.40 10.12 7.57
N LEU A 65 -0.49 11.10 7.69
CA LEU A 65 -0.07 11.95 6.56
C LEU A 65 0.47 11.10 5.40
N HIS A 66 1.28 10.09 5.69
CA HIS A 66 1.89 9.24 4.67
C HIS A 66 0.81 8.44 3.92
N PHE A 67 -0.14 7.85 4.65
CA PHE A 67 -1.28 7.16 4.04
C PHE A 67 -2.18 8.12 3.26
N GLY A 68 -2.37 9.35 3.74
CA GLY A 68 -3.13 10.40 3.03
C GLY A 68 -2.50 10.77 1.68
N ILE A 69 -1.19 11.00 1.64
CA ILE A 69 -0.45 11.30 0.40
C ILE A 69 -0.51 10.10 -0.55
N TRP A 70 -0.32 8.88 -0.04
CA TRP A 70 -0.40 7.66 -0.85
C TRP A 70 -1.81 7.47 -1.45
N LEU A 71 -2.85 7.65 -0.64
CA LEU A 71 -4.25 7.59 -1.10
C LEU A 71 -4.55 8.64 -2.17
N ASN A 72 -4.02 9.86 -2.01
CA ASN A 72 -4.19 10.92 -2.99
C ASN A 72 -3.58 10.52 -4.35
N TYR A 73 -2.34 10.03 -4.37
CA TYR A 73 -1.73 9.53 -5.60
C TYR A 73 -2.50 8.37 -6.21
N TRP A 74 -2.96 7.43 -5.38
CA TRP A 74 -3.74 6.28 -5.83
C TRP A 74 -5.04 6.72 -6.50
N ILE A 75 -5.81 7.57 -5.84
CA ILE A 75 -7.11 8.05 -6.36
C ILE A 75 -6.90 8.85 -7.65
N GLN A 76 -5.96 9.80 -7.67
CA GLN A 76 -5.66 10.58 -8.87
C GLN A 76 -5.28 9.69 -10.06
N THR A 77 -4.43 8.68 -9.83
CA THR A 77 -4.01 7.75 -10.89
C THR A 77 -5.20 6.94 -11.41
N ILE A 78 -6.07 6.45 -10.52
CA ILE A 78 -7.25 5.70 -10.90
C ILE A 78 -8.24 6.58 -11.69
N ASP A 79 -8.49 7.81 -11.22
CA ASP A 79 -9.43 8.73 -11.89
C ASP A 79 -8.93 9.20 -13.26
N VAL A 80 -7.62 9.25 -13.49
CA VAL A 80 -7.02 9.60 -14.79
C VAL A 80 -7.06 8.42 -15.78
N LEU A 81 -6.84 7.19 -15.30
CA LEU A 81 -6.60 6.04 -16.18
C LEU A 81 -7.79 5.10 -16.32
N PHE A 82 -8.74 5.13 -15.38
CA PHE A 82 -9.81 4.15 -15.28
C PHE A 82 -11.14 4.77 -14.89
N MET A 83 -12.23 4.06 -15.16
CA MET A 83 -13.58 4.44 -14.75
C MET A 83 -14.46 3.21 -14.49
N GLY A 84 -15.64 3.44 -13.92
CA GLY A 84 -16.64 2.40 -13.63
C GLY A 84 -16.43 1.68 -12.30
N ASP A 85 -17.24 0.66 -12.08
CA ASP A 85 -17.41 0.03 -10.75
C ASP A 85 -16.12 -0.54 -10.17
N VAL A 86 -15.23 -1.06 -11.01
CA VAL A 86 -13.93 -1.62 -10.59
C VAL A 86 -13.01 -0.51 -10.10
N ALA A 87 -12.95 0.63 -10.80
CA ALA A 87 -12.17 1.80 -10.39
C ALA A 87 -12.68 2.36 -9.05
N ASP A 88 -14.00 2.45 -8.89
CA ASP A 88 -14.59 2.89 -7.63
C ASP A 88 -14.38 1.89 -6.48
N ASN A 89 -14.42 0.59 -6.78
CA ASN A 89 -14.06 -0.46 -5.82
C ASN A 89 -12.61 -0.34 -5.37
N ALA A 90 -11.68 -0.12 -6.31
CA ALA A 90 -10.27 0.08 -6.01
C ALA A 90 -10.03 1.27 -5.07
N LYS A 91 -10.69 2.41 -5.33
CA LYS A 91 -10.63 3.59 -4.45
C LYS A 91 -11.19 3.29 -3.06
N ARG A 92 -12.35 2.62 -2.95
CA ARG A 92 -12.96 2.26 -1.65
C ARG A 92 -12.09 1.29 -0.85
N ARG A 93 -11.53 0.26 -1.49
CA ARG A 93 -10.64 -0.72 -0.84
C ARG A 93 -9.37 -0.08 -0.33
N ALA A 94 -8.73 0.76 -1.15
CA ALA A 94 -7.52 1.48 -0.75
C ALA A 94 -7.75 2.33 0.51
N ARG A 95 -8.86 3.07 0.59
CA ARG A 95 -9.20 3.88 1.78
C ARG A 95 -9.36 3.04 3.05
N LYS A 96 -10.11 1.94 2.98
CA LYS A 96 -10.28 1.02 4.10
C LYS A 96 -8.95 0.42 4.54
N MET A 97 -8.13 0.00 3.57
CA MET A 97 -6.83 -0.60 3.85
C MET A 97 -5.83 0.39 4.44
N GLY A 98 -5.76 1.63 3.93
CA GLY A 98 -4.88 2.65 4.49
C GLY A 98 -5.17 2.93 5.96
N THR A 99 -6.47 3.06 6.30
CA THR A 99 -6.90 3.23 7.69
C THR A 99 -6.53 2.03 8.56
N PHE A 100 -6.84 0.82 8.08
CA PHE A 100 -6.54 -0.42 8.81
C PHE A 100 -5.03 -0.61 9.04
N MET A 101 -4.22 -0.39 8.01
CA MET A 101 -2.76 -0.53 8.10
C MET A 101 -2.16 0.43 9.11
N TYR A 102 -2.56 1.71 9.08
CA TYR A 102 -2.09 2.68 10.05
C TYR A 102 -2.40 2.28 11.49
N LEU A 103 -3.66 1.92 11.78
CA LEU A 103 -4.07 1.49 13.12
C LEU A 103 -3.27 0.28 13.60
N LYS A 104 -3.02 -0.69 12.71
CA LYS A 104 -2.25 -1.89 13.06
C LYS A 104 -0.76 -1.64 13.25
N ILE A 105 -0.17 -0.73 12.48
CA ILE A 105 1.20 -0.25 12.72
C ILE A 105 1.29 0.41 14.09
N PHE A 106 0.34 1.30 14.41
CA PHE A 106 0.28 1.97 15.69
C PHE A 106 0.13 1.00 16.86
N GLU A 107 -0.78 0.02 16.78
CA GLU A 107 -0.93 -1.05 17.77
C GLU A 107 0.37 -1.86 17.95
N ALA A 108 1.08 -2.16 16.86
CA ALA A 108 2.33 -2.92 16.90
C ALA A 108 3.45 -2.20 17.65
N ARG A 109 3.47 -0.85 17.64
CA ARG A 109 4.41 -0.06 18.45
C ARG A 109 4.20 -0.25 19.94
N ALA A 110 2.93 -0.33 20.38
CA ALA A 110 2.58 -0.46 21.78
C ALA A 110 2.93 -1.84 22.36
N LYS A 111 2.91 -2.89 21.53
CA LYS A 111 3.25 -4.27 21.93
C LYS A 111 4.75 -4.52 22.06
N ASN A 112 5.58 -3.64 21.49
CA ASN A 112 7.05 -3.75 21.51
C ASN A 112 7.71 -2.86 22.59
N LYS A 113 6.91 -2.27 23.49
CA LYS A 113 7.37 -1.64 24.72
C LYS A 113 7.37 -2.67 25.85
#